data_AF-A0A841HI15-F1
#
_entry.id   AF-A0A841HI15-F1
#
_cell.length_a   1.000
_cell.length_b   1.000
_cell.length_c   1.000
_cell.angle_alpha   90.00
_cell.angle_beta   90.00
_cell.angle_gamma   90.00
#
_symmetry.space_group_name_H-M   'P 1'
#
loop_
_entity.id
_entity.type
_entity.pdbx_description
1 polymer ?
#
loop_
_entity_poly.entity_id
_entity_poly.type
_entity_poly.pdbx_seq_one_letter_code
_entity_poly.pdbx_strand_id
1 'polypeptide(L)'
;MATRRFSILSTLMSNLRKKDSQEPARTASSRYQAIAIFRGAVCCSIARRFSEHRFLAREAPALPLNGCTMPERCECRYLKFKDRRTDSRRLDGFSAATRLYALKERRGVRGRRSTD
;
A
#
# COMPACT_ATOMS: atom_id res chain seq x y z
N MET A 1 31.81 40.72 -35.45
CA MET A 1 31.94 39.97 -34.18
C MET A 1 30.65 40.15 -33.38
N ALA A 2 29.74 39.18 -33.40
CA ALA A 2 28.45 39.26 -32.70
C ALA A 2 28.53 38.50 -31.37
N THR A 3 28.61 39.22 -30.25
CA THR A 3 28.64 38.64 -28.90
C THR A 3 27.24 38.18 -28.50
N ARG A 4 27.02 36.85 -28.51
CA ARG A 4 25.81 36.23 -27.98
C ARG A 4 25.73 36.46 -26.47
N ARG A 5 24.82 37.33 -26.04
CA ARG A 5 24.43 37.48 -24.63
C ARG A 5 23.61 36.25 -24.23
N PHE A 6 24.21 35.35 -23.48
CA PHE A 6 23.47 34.24 -22.87
C PHE A 6 22.58 34.80 -21.75
N SER A 7 21.26 34.78 -21.98
CA SER A 7 20.25 35.30 -21.05
C SER A 7 20.17 34.42 -19.81
N ILE A 8 20.56 34.98 -18.67
CA ILE A 8 20.59 34.33 -17.34
C ILE A 8 19.18 33.87 -16.90
N LEU A 9 18.13 34.45 -17.49
CA LEU A 9 16.72 34.13 -17.23
C LEU A 9 16.29 32.75 -17.75
N SER A 10 16.94 32.17 -18.76
CA SER A 10 16.55 30.85 -19.29
C SER A 10 17.05 29.68 -18.41
N THR A 11 18.12 29.90 -17.65
CA THR A 11 18.69 28.91 -16.72
C THR A 11 17.91 28.80 -15.41
N LEU A 12 17.23 29.89 -14.99
CA LEU A 12 16.46 29.90 -13.74
C LEU A 12 15.07 29.24 -13.87
N MET A 13 14.51 29.15 -15.08
CA MET A 13 13.21 28.51 -15.35
C MET A 13 13.31 27.00 -15.66
N SER A 14 14.51 26.46 -15.84
CA SER A 14 14.73 25.04 -16.19
C SER A 14 14.85 24.12 -14.97
N ASN A 15 15.11 24.67 -13.78
CA ASN A 15 15.25 23.90 -12.54
C ASN A 15 13.93 23.63 -11.80
N LEU A 16 12.81 24.24 -12.20
CA LEU A 16 11.49 23.98 -11.60
C LEU A 16 10.71 22.83 -12.26
N ARG A 17 11.27 22.21 -13.31
CA ARG A 17 10.64 21.10 -14.04
C ARG A 17 11.45 19.81 -14.03
N LYS A 18 12.34 19.64 -13.06
CA LYS A 18 12.86 18.31 -12.73
C LYS A 18 11.82 17.59 -11.88
N LYS A 19 10.68 17.26 -12.50
CA LYS A 19 9.78 16.23 -11.97
C LYS A 19 10.59 14.96 -12.08
N ASP A 20 11.19 14.55 -10.95
CA ASP A 20 11.84 13.25 -10.83
C ASP A 20 10.87 12.23 -11.40
N SER A 21 11.16 11.81 -12.62
CA SER A 21 10.53 10.68 -13.24
C SER A 21 11.22 9.52 -12.57
N GLN A 22 10.84 9.26 -11.31
CA GLN A 22 11.20 8.02 -10.65
C GLN A 22 10.56 6.94 -11.52
N GLU A 23 11.39 6.38 -12.38
CA GLU A 23 11.16 5.09 -13.00
C GLU A 23 10.63 4.20 -11.88
N PRO A 24 9.42 3.62 -12.01
CA PRO A 24 8.86 2.86 -10.91
C PRO A 24 9.82 1.71 -10.65
N ALA A 25 10.63 1.85 -9.60
CA ALA A 25 11.51 0.80 -9.14
C ALA A 25 10.62 -0.43 -9.07
N ARG A 26 10.97 -1.47 -9.84
CA ARG A 26 10.21 -2.71 -9.92
C ARG A 26 10.18 -3.29 -8.52
N THR A 27 9.19 -2.88 -7.75
CA THR A 27 9.04 -3.24 -6.36
C THR A 27 8.75 -4.72 -6.39
N ALA A 28 9.72 -5.52 -5.93
CA ALA A 28 9.51 -6.93 -5.70
C ALA A 28 8.20 -7.07 -4.92
N SER A 29 7.24 -7.82 -5.48
CA SER A 29 5.92 -7.96 -4.89
C SER A 29 6.08 -8.46 -3.46
N SER A 30 5.68 -7.65 -2.48
CA SER A 30 5.80 -8.04 -1.07
C SER A 30 5.02 -9.34 -0.85
N ARG A 31 5.60 -10.31 -0.13
CA ARG A 31 4.96 -11.60 0.18
C ARG A 31 3.53 -11.47 0.71
N TYR A 32 3.23 -10.36 1.39
CA TYR A 32 1.92 -10.09 1.98
C TYR A 32 1.17 -8.95 1.29
N GLN A 33 1.40 -8.75 -0.01
CA GLN A 33 0.66 -7.77 -0.80
C GLN A 33 -0.83 -8.09 -0.77
N ALA A 34 -1.63 -7.11 -0.34
CA ALA A 34 -3.08 -7.24 -0.31
C ALA A 34 -3.68 -6.77 -1.65
N ILE A 35 -4.71 -7.48 -2.10
CA ILE A 35 -5.49 -7.17 -3.31
C ILE A 35 -6.98 -7.24 -2.96
N ALA A 36 -7.81 -6.38 -3.56
CA ALA A 36 -9.26 -6.54 -3.56
C ALA A 36 -9.78 -6.66 -4.99
N ILE A 37 -11.01 -7.12 -5.13
CA ILE A 37 -11.72 -7.13 -6.41
C ILE A 37 -12.56 -5.86 -6.48
N PHE A 38 -12.17 -4.96 -7.38
CA PHE A 38 -12.96 -3.80 -7.72
C PHE A 38 -14.07 -4.22 -8.69
N ARG A 39 -15.30 -3.82 -8.37
CA ARG A 39 -16.47 -3.96 -9.25
C ARG A 39 -16.62 -2.70 -10.11
N GLY A 40 -16.53 -2.85 -11.43
CA GLY A 40 -16.91 -1.79 -12.36
C GLY A 40 -18.41 -1.52 -12.39
N ALA A 41 -18.86 -0.68 -13.32
CA ALA A 41 -20.27 -0.32 -13.46
C ALA A 41 -21.10 -1.56 -13.84
N VAL A 42 -20.55 -2.39 -14.73
CA VAL A 42 -21.14 -3.68 -15.12
C VAL A 42 -20.41 -4.82 -14.41
N CYS A 43 -21.07 -5.48 -13.46
CA CYS A 43 -20.48 -6.56 -12.67
C CYS A 43 -21.49 -7.66 -12.28
N CYS A 44 -20.97 -8.88 -12.09
CA CYS A 44 -21.77 -10.01 -11.62
C CYS A 44 -22.08 -9.92 -10.12
N SER A 45 -23.11 -10.64 -9.66
CA SER A 45 -23.52 -10.70 -8.25
C SER A 45 -22.41 -11.22 -7.33
N ILE A 46 -21.61 -12.16 -7.83
CA ILE A 46 -20.46 -12.73 -7.12
C ILE A 46 -19.43 -11.63 -6.83
N ALA A 47 -19.06 -10.84 -7.83
CA ALA A 47 -18.11 -9.74 -7.65
C ALA A 47 -18.56 -8.70 -6.61
N ARG A 48 -19.88 -8.47 -6.49
CA ARG A 48 -20.42 -7.58 -5.44
C ARG A 48 -20.10 -8.10 -4.04
N ARG A 49 -20.29 -9.41 -3.80
CA ARG A 49 -19.95 -10.05 -2.52
C ARG A 49 -18.44 -9.99 -2.23
N PHE A 50 -17.61 -10.19 -3.25
CA PHE A 50 -16.16 -10.13 -3.11
C PHE A 50 -15.59 -8.72 -2.88
N SER A 51 -16.34 -7.67 -3.23
CA SER A 51 -15.84 -6.28 -3.19
C SER A 51 -15.52 -5.75 -1.78
N GLU A 52 -16.04 -6.41 -0.74
CA GLU A 52 -15.81 -6.04 0.67
C GLU A 52 -14.62 -6.80 1.29
N HIS A 53 -14.03 -7.72 0.55
CA HIS A 53 -12.96 -8.58 1.04
C HIS A 53 -11.59 -8.18 0.46
N ARG A 54 -10.56 -8.40 1.27
CA ARG A 54 -9.15 -8.30 0.84
C ARG A 54 -8.53 -9.69 0.88
N PHE A 55 -7.75 -9.99 -0.14
CA PHE A 55 -7.02 -11.22 -0.33
C PHE A 55 -5.53 -10.95 -0.28
N LEU A 56 -4.75 -11.94 0.13
CA LEU A 56 -3.35 -11.97 -0.24
C LEU A 56 -3.25 -12.18 -1.75
N ALA A 57 -2.31 -11.51 -2.41
CA ALA A 57 -2.17 -11.57 -3.86
C ALA A 57 -2.11 -13.00 -4.42
N ARG A 58 -1.46 -13.91 -3.68
CA ARG A 58 -1.32 -15.34 -4.03
C ARG A 58 -2.57 -16.18 -3.81
N GLU A 59 -3.52 -15.68 -3.02
CA GLU A 59 -4.77 -16.37 -2.63
C GLU A 59 -6.00 -15.70 -3.27
N ALA A 60 -5.80 -14.64 -4.06
CA ALA A 60 -6.88 -13.94 -4.73
C ALA A 60 -7.50 -14.85 -5.82
N PRO A 61 -8.84 -14.93 -5.91
CA PRO A 61 -9.48 -15.72 -6.96
C PRO A 61 -9.21 -15.09 -8.33
N ALA A 62 -9.05 -15.93 -9.35
CA ALA A 62 -8.80 -15.51 -10.72
C ALA A 62 -9.98 -14.67 -11.26
N LEU A 63 -9.66 -13.68 -12.09
CA LEU A 63 -10.65 -12.95 -12.88
C LEU A 63 -10.65 -13.50 -14.33
N PRO A 64 -11.81 -13.74 -14.96
CA PRO A 64 -13.16 -13.59 -14.40
C PRO A 64 -13.45 -14.60 -13.27
N LEU A 65 -14.25 -14.18 -12.28
CA LEU A 65 -14.57 -15.03 -11.13
C LEU A 65 -15.25 -16.33 -11.56
N ASN A 66 -14.94 -17.42 -10.87
CA ASN A 66 -15.66 -18.68 -11.05
C ASN A 66 -17.16 -18.46 -10.80
N GLY A 67 -18.00 -18.83 -11.77
CA GLY A 67 -19.44 -18.56 -11.75
C GLY A 67 -19.83 -17.16 -12.21
N CYS A 68 -18.94 -16.39 -12.84
CA CYS A 68 -19.29 -15.11 -13.44
C CYS A 68 -20.39 -15.30 -14.49
N THR A 69 -21.54 -14.67 -14.29
CA THR A 69 -22.69 -14.74 -15.20
C THR A 69 -22.54 -13.88 -16.46
N MET A 70 -21.47 -13.08 -16.56
CA MET A 70 -21.30 -12.11 -17.63
C MET A 70 -19.83 -11.87 -18.03
N PRO A 71 -19.05 -12.93 -18.34
CA PRO A 71 -17.60 -12.84 -18.50
C PRO A 71 -17.14 -11.82 -19.56
N GLU A 72 -17.86 -11.69 -20.68
CA GLU A 72 -17.47 -10.79 -21.79
C GLU A 72 -17.65 -9.30 -21.48
N ARG A 73 -18.59 -8.97 -20.59
CA ARG A 73 -18.94 -7.57 -20.24
C ARG A 73 -18.61 -7.22 -18.79
N CYS A 74 -17.97 -8.12 -18.06
CA CYS A 74 -17.67 -7.92 -16.64
C CYS A 74 -16.47 -6.97 -16.51
N GLU A 75 -16.66 -5.84 -15.83
CA GLU A 75 -15.63 -4.81 -15.66
C GLU A 75 -14.83 -4.98 -14.36
N CYS A 76 -14.75 -6.21 -13.83
CA CYS A 76 -14.04 -6.47 -12.57
C CYS A 76 -12.53 -6.37 -12.75
N ARG A 77 -11.85 -5.77 -11.76
CA ARG A 77 -10.40 -5.54 -11.80
C ARG A 77 -9.76 -5.82 -10.44
N TYR A 78 -8.48 -6.15 -10.43
CA TYR A 78 -7.72 -6.21 -9.18
C TYR A 78 -7.30 -4.80 -8.75
N LEU A 79 -7.62 -4.46 -7.50
CA LEU A 79 -7.12 -3.28 -6.83
C LEU A 79 -5.98 -3.69 -5.89
N LYS A 80 -4.77 -3.24 -6.19
CA LYS A 80 -3.57 -3.55 -5.39
C LYS A 80 -3.42 -2.56 -4.25
N PHE A 81 -3.12 -3.06 -3.06
CA PHE A 81 -2.77 -2.24 -1.89
C PHE A 81 -1.29 -2.41 -1.57
N LYS A 82 -0.65 -1.33 -1.10
CA LYS A 82 0.71 -1.40 -0.54
C LYS A 82 0.65 -2.18 0.77
N ASP A 83 1.62 -3.07 1.00
CA ASP A 83 1.78 -3.67 2.32
C ASP A 83 2.15 -2.57 3.30
N ARG A 84 1.28 -2.33 4.28
CA ARG A 84 1.54 -1.32 5.31
C ARG A 84 2.69 -1.72 6.23
N ARG A 85 3.06 -3.01 6.31
CA ARG A 85 4.14 -3.51 7.17
C ARG A 85 5.48 -2.94 6.70
N THR A 86 5.89 -1.87 7.36
CA THR A 86 7.25 -1.34 7.28
C THR A 86 8.06 -1.93 8.43
N ASP A 87 9.32 -2.24 8.17
CA ASP A 87 10.25 -2.83 9.14
C ASP A 87 10.39 -1.94 10.39
N SER A 88 10.33 -0.62 10.19
CA SER A 88 10.48 0.37 11.24
C SER A 88 9.31 0.45 12.22
N ARG A 89 8.11 -0.10 11.92
CA ARG A 89 6.94 0.10 12.79
C ARG A 89 7.09 -0.52 14.19
N ARG A 90 7.99 -1.49 14.35
CA ARG A 90 8.31 -2.09 15.66
C ARG A 90 9.48 -1.41 16.37
N LEU A 91 10.31 -0.65 15.64
CA LEU A 91 11.49 0.04 16.18
C LEU A 91 11.20 1.52 16.46
N ASP A 92 10.49 2.21 15.56
CA ASP A 92 10.10 3.62 15.70
C ASP A 92 8.97 3.82 16.73
N GLY A 93 8.20 2.75 17.01
CA GLY A 93 7.18 2.73 18.06
C GLY A 93 7.75 2.63 19.48
N PHE A 94 9.06 2.37 19.61
CA PHE A 94 9.77 2.55 20.87
C PHE A 94 10.11 4.03 21.02
N SER A 95 9.08 4.83 21.32
CA SER A 95 9.25 6.19 21.84
C SER A 95 10.25 6.17 23.01
N ALA A 96 10.94 7.29 23.24
CA ALA A 96 11.70 7.49 24.48
C ALA A 96 10.85 7.15 25.72
N ALA A 97 9.53 7.35 25.67
CA ALA A 97 8.59 6.92 26.70
C ALA A 97 8.56 5.40 26.92
N THR A 98 8.69 4.58 25.87
CA THR A 98 8.78 3.12 25.97
C THR A 98 10.12 2.67 26.56
N ARG A 99 11.22 3.39 26.28
CA ARG A 99 12.53 3.16 26.91
C ARG A 99 12.55 3.56 28.39
N LEU A 100 11.86 4.65 28.74
CA LEU A 100 11.63 5.06 30.13
C LEU A 100 10.71 4.10 30.88
N TYR A 101 9.89 3.32 30.17
CA TYR A 101 9.07 2.22 30.71
C TYR A 101 9.88 0.95 31.01
N ALA A 102 11.21 1.01 31.05
CA ALA A 102 12.04 0.03 31.75
C ALA A 102 11.92 0.16 33.28
N LEU A 103 10.70 0.34 33.79
CA LEU A 103 10.42 0.44 35.21
C LEU A 103 10.05 -0.92 35.77
N LYS A 104 10.43 -1.11 37.04
CA LYS A 104 10.14 -2.25 37.90
C LYS A 104 8.74 -2.81 37.65
N GLU A 105 8.68 -4.14 37.52
CA GLU A 105 7.48 -4.97 37.53
C GLU A 105 6.43 -4.40 38.52
N ARG A 106 5.23 -4.03 38.03
CA ARG A 106 4.12 -3.50 38.84
C ARG A 106 2.92 -4.45 38.92
N ARG A 107 2.98 -5.62 38.29
CA ARG A 107 1.91 -6.63 38.39
C ARG A 107 2.06 -7.32 39.74
N GLY A 108 1.11 -7.09 40.65
CA GLY A 108 1.08 -7.79 41.94
C GLY A 108 0.73 -9.27 41.82
N VAL A 109 0.15 -9.69 40.70
CA VAL A 109 -0.28 -11.07 40.44
C VAL A 109 0.10 -11.47 39.01
N ARG A 110 0.44 -12.74 38.83
CA ARG A 110 0.72 -13.29 37.50
C ARG A 110 -0.59 -13.43 36.74
N GLY A 111 -0.60 -12.97 35.50
CA GLY A 111 -1.74 -13.14 34.61
C GLY A 111 -2.58 -11.89 34.39
N ARG A 112 -3.42 -11.95 33.36
CA ARG A 112 -4.37 -10.87 33.00
C ARG A 112 -5.82 -11.30 33.09
N ARG A 113 -6.08 -12.57 33.40
CA ARG A 113 -7.43 -13.14 33.46
C ARG A 113 -7.78 -13.37 34.92
N SER A 114 -9.07 -13.32 35.23
CA SER A 114 -9.59 -13.60 36.57
C SER A 114 -9.37 -15.04 37.03
N THR A 115 -8.99 -15.93 36.11
CA THR A 115 -8.75 -17.37 36.35
C THR A 115 -7.27 -17.75 36.26
N ASP A 116 -6.37 -16.79 36.05
CA ASP A 116 -4.91 -16.97 35.98
C ASP A 116 -4.32 -16.58 37.35
#